data_AF-A0A7V2S868-F1
#
_entry.id   AF-A0A7V2S868-F1
#
_cell.length_a   1.000
_cell.length_b   1.000
_cell.length_c   1.000
_cell.angle_alpha   90.00
_cell.angle_beta   90.00
_cell.angle_gamma   90.00
#
_symmetry.space_group_name_H-M   'P 1'
#
loop_
_entity.id
_entity.type
_entity.pdbx_description
1 polymer ?
#
loop_
_entity_poly.entity_id
_entity_poly.type
_entity_poly.pdbx_seq_one_letter_code
_entity_poly.pdbx_strand_id
1 'polypeptide(L)'
;MTVSTEINHQLKVYIHSLTGGNRDSRDEAYVSLYRHGKSAIPALKAMLLSNNFTGINPGLEISILSGLLTLLNDIDETEANHVGQILKNHGCSQTIKTRITSILRFSITNYSIYSVNGIKILMQNSLKNQKSIMQKVRKWLSHIEEKHLEGIERIYITSESNNDYRGTYQPVYNNITVEWDNDLSFFNPFSFFLTMRIEHTLYHEIGHHSLRHNAGQNEIQENEANQFAKNLIGKSHPIMTKIVKLIKDVFRRN
;
A
#
# COMPACT_ATOMS: atom_id res chain seq x y z
N MET A 1 24.86 -22.78 -0.49
CA MET A 1 23.73 -22.86 0.46
C MET A 1 22.52 -23.40 -0.27
N THR A 2 21.77 -24.36 0.27
CA THR A 2 20.57 -24.88 -0.43
C THR A 2 19.42 -23.87 -0.32
N VAL A 3 18.48 -23.89 -1.27
CA VAL A 3 17.28 -23.02 -1.23
C VAL A 3 16.51 -23.16 0.08
N SER A 4 16.41 -24.38 0.62
CA SER A 4 15.78 -24.64 1.91
C SER A 4 16.54 -24.01 3.08
N THR A 5 17.88 -24.06 3.06
CA THR A 5 18.70 -23.42 4.09
C THR A 5 18.50 -21.91 4.12
N GLU A 6 18.44 -21.27 2.94
CA GLU A 6 18.24 -19.83 2.84
C GLU A 6 16.85 -19.41 3.31
N ILE A 7 15.79 -20.08 2.86
CA ILE A 7 14.41 -19.82 3.30
C ILE A 7 14.31 -19.92 4.82
N ASN A 8 14.90 -20.95 5.42
CA ASN A 8 14.89 -21.12 6.87
C ASN A 8 15.68 -20.04 7.61
N HIS A 9 16.79 -19.55 7.03
CA HIS A 9 17.54 -18.44 7.58
C HIS A 9 16.71 -17.14 7.56
N GLN A 10 16.15 -16.80 6.40
CA GLN A 10 15.32 -15.60 6.24
C GLN A 10 14.06 -15.64 7.10
N LEU A 11 13.43 -16.81 7.24
CA LEU A 11 12.27 -16.97 8.13
C LEU A 11 12.63 -16.69 9.59
N LYS A 12 13.81 -17.12 10.06
CA LYS A 12 14.28 -16.82 11.42
C LYS A 12 14.53 -15.32 11.61
N VAL A 13 15.18 -14.67 10.64
CA VAL A 13 15.41 -13.21 10.66
C VAL A 13 14.07 -12.48 10.70
N TYR A 14 13.13 -12.88 9.84
CA TYR A 14 11.81 -12.28 9.76
C TYR A 14 11.04 -12.41 11.08
N ILE A 15 10.97 -13.59 11.67
CA ILE A 15 10.31 -13.80 12.97
C ILE A 15 11.00 -12.97 14.05
N HIS A 16 12.33 -13.04 14.16
CA HIS A 16 13.05 -12.28 15.16
C HIS A 16 12.75 -10.77 15.05
N SER A 17 12.79 -10.23 13.84
CA SER A 17 12.50 -8.82 13.57
C SER A 17 11.06 -8.39 13.87
N LEU A 18 10.06 -9.28 13.66
CA LEU A 18 8.66 -9.06 14.05
C LEU A 18 8.49 -8.92 15.57
N THR A 19 9.39 -9.51 16.34
CA THR A 19 9.35 -9.52 17.81
C THR A 19 10.27 -8.47 18.44
N GLY A 20 11.39 -8.13 17.78
CA GLY A 20 12.44 -7.25 18.30
C GLY A 20 12.46 -5.83 17.74
N GLY A 21 11.59 -5.49 16.78
CA GLY A 21 11.42 -4.11 16.29
C GLY A 21 12.47 -3.61 15.29
N ASN A 22 13.34 -4.48 14.76
CA ASN A 22 14.24 -4.10 13.67
C ASN A 22 13.49 -4.09 12.33
N ARG A 23 13.03 -2.90 11.93
CA ARG A 23 12.22 -2.71 10.72
C ARG A 23 12.95 -3.07 9.44
N ASP A 24 14.22 -2.68 9.29
CA ASP A 24 14.96 -2.88 8.05
C ASP A 24 15.20 -4.38 7.80
N SER A 25 15.65 -5.10 8.83
CA SER A 25 15.81 -6.56 8.74
C SER A 25 14.49 -7.30 8.50
N ARG A 26 13.38 -6.78 9.02
CA ARG A 26 12.05 -7.34 8.76
C ARG A 26 11.68 -7.21 7.30
N ASP A 27 11.85 -6.02 6.76
CA ASP A 27 11.41 -5.66 5.43
C ASP A 27 12.29 -6.37 4.38
N GLU A 28 13.61 -6.48 4.60
CA GLU A 28 14.53 -7.27 3.77
C GLU A 28 14.19 -8.77 3.76
N ALA A 29 13.96 -9.37 4.95
CA ALA A 29 13.62 -10.78 5.05
C ALA A 29 12.26 -11.09 4.41
N TYR A 30 11.29 -10.18 4.51
CA TYR A 30 10.01 -10.29 3.81
C TYR A 30 10.22 -10.37 2.30
N VAL A 31 10.94 -9.41 1.72
CA VAL A 31 11.18 -9.35 0.27
C VAL A 31 11.91 -10.60 -0.20
N SER A 32 12.89 -11.09 0.57
CA SER A 32 13.61 -12.31 0.26
C SER A 32 12.69 -13.54 0.22
N LEU A 33 11.86 -13.73 1.26
CA LEU A 33 10.89 -14.83 1.32
C LEU A 33 9.84 -14.74 0.21
N TYR A 34 9.33 -13.54 -0.07
CA TYR A 34 8.37 -13.29 -1.15
C TYR A 34 8.97 -13.64 -2.52
N ARG A 35 10.24 -13.31 -2.78
CA ARG A 35 10.94 -13.67 -4.03
C ARG A 35 11.13 -15.18 -4.21
N HIS A 36 11.25 -15.94 -3.12
CA HIS A 36 11.24 -17.40 -3.19
C HIS A 36 9.86 -17.98 -3.56
N GLY A 37 8.79 -17.19 -3.44
CA GLY A 37 7.44 -17.52 -3.86
C GLY A 37 6.95 -18.85 -3.29
N LYS A 38 6.43 -19.73 -4.16
CA LYS A 38 5.87 -21.02 -3.75
C LYS A 38 6.84 -21.93 -2.97
N SER A 39 8.15 -21.77 -3.16
CA SER A 39 9.15 -22.56 -2.44
C SER A 39 9.21 -22.24 -0.95
N ALA A 40 8.79 -21.03 -0.54
CA ALA A 40 8.75 -20.62 0.87
C ALA A 40 7.50 -21.11 1.62
N ILE A 41 6.43 -21.48 0.89
CA ILE A 41 5.14 -21.87 1.47
C ILE A 41 5.27 -23.00 2.51
N PRO A 42 5.98 -24.12 2.28
CA PRO A 42 6.07 -25.18 3.28
C PRO A 42 6.64 -24.73 4.62
N ALA A 43 7.66 -23.86 4.60
CA ALA A 43 8.29 -23.34 5.81
C ALA A 43 7.37 -22.36 6.55
N LEU A 44 6.69 -21.47 5.81
CA LEU A 44 5.70 -20.54 6.38
C LEU A 44 4.55 -21.30 7.04
N LYS A 45 4.01 -22.33 6.36
CA LYS A 45 2.94 -23.19 6.88
C LYS A 45 3.37 -23.91 8.16
N ALA A 46 4.53 -24.55 8.13
CA ALA A 46 5.05 -25.27 9.29
C ALA A 46 5.17 -24.35 10.50
N MET A 47 5.70 -23.14 10.31
CA MET A 47 5.83 -22.15 11.37
C MET A 47 4.48 -21.65 11.90
N LEU A 48 3.55 -21.28 11.01
CA LEU A 48 2.22 -20.84 11.41
C LEU A 48 1.48 -21.91 12.23
N LEU A 49 1.56 -23.16 11.80
CA LEU A 49 0.85 -24.28 12.45
C LEU A 49 1.53 -24.79 13.71
N SER A 50 2.84 -24.57 13.88
CA SER A 50 3.56 -24.95 15.10
C SER A 50 3.39 -23.95 16.25
N ASN A 51 2.96 -22.72 15.96
CA ASN A 51 2.73 -21.69 16.98
C ASN A 51 1.37 -21.88 17.65
N ASN A 52 1.34 -21.75 18.98
CA ASN A 52 0.11 -21.83 19.75
C ASN A 52 -0.42 -20.41 20.02
N PHE A 53 -1.46 -20.00 19.29
CA PHE A 53 -2.05 -18.66 19.38
C PHE A 53 -3.11 -18.58 20.50
N THR A 54 -2.69 -18.94 21.71
CA THR A 54 -3.56 -19.06 22.90
C THR A 54 -3.97 -17.71 23.50
N GLY A 55 -3.29 -16.62 23.14
CA GLY A 55 -3.47 -15.30 23.74
C GLY A 55 -2.69 -15.09 25.04
N ILE A 56 -1.62 -15.87 25.28
CA ILE A 56 -0.77 -15.68 26.48
C ILE A 56 0.08 -14.42 26.31
N ASN A 57 0.59 -14.18 25.10
CA ASN A 57 1.23 -12.92 24.73
C ASN A 57 0.59 -12.37 23.45
N PRO A 58 -0.60 -11.72 23.57
CA PRO A 58 -1.38 -11.32 22.40
C PRO A 58 -0.61 -10.41 21.44
N GLY A 59 0.23 -9.51 21.95
CA GLY A 59 1.01 -8.60 21.11
C GLY A 59 2.00 -9.34 20.22
N LEU A 60 2.77 -10.26 20.81
CA LEU A 60 3.74 -11.09 20.09
C LEU A 60 3.06 -12.02 19.09
N GLU A 61 2.02 -12.71 19.54
CA GLU A 61 1.24 -13.64 18.73
C GLU A 61 0.60 -12.95 17.52
N ILE A 62 0.01 -11.76 17.73
CA ILE A 62 -0.57 -10.96 16.65
C ILE A 62 0.51 -10.51 15.67
N SER A 63 1.69 -10.10 16.14
CA SER A 63 2.79 -9.67 15.26
C SER A 63 3.27 -10.82 14.36
N ILE A 64 3.56 -11.98 14.96
CA ILE A 64 4.01 -13.18 14.23
C ILE A 64 2.95 -13.65 13.24
N LEU A 65 1.70 -13.82 13.70
CA LEU A 65 0.58 -14.22 12.86
C LEU A 65 0.40 -13.26 11.69
N SER A 66 0.37 -11.95 11.98
CA SER A 66 0.09 -10.94 10.96
C SER A 66 1.18 -10.91 9.91
N GLY A 67 2.46 -10.97 10.31
CA GLY A 67 3.56 -11.02 9.36
C GLY A 67 3.53 -12.28 8.48
N LEU A 68 3.48 -13.46 9.11
CA LEU A 68 3.57 -14.73 8.38
C LEU A 68 2.35 -15.01 7.51
N LEU A 69 1.14 -14.75 8.01
CA LEU A 69 -0.09 -15.00 7.23
C LEU A 69 -0.27 -13.98 6.10
N THR A 70 0.12 -12.72 6.30
CA THR A 70 0.12 -11.72 5.22
C THR A 70 1.10 -12.10 4.14
N LEU A 71 2.34 -12.48 4.50
CA LEU A 71 3.33 -12.95 3.53
C LEU A 71 2.85 -14.19 2.77
N LEU A 72 2.22 -15.14 3.45
CA LEU A 72 1.63 -16.31 2.79
C LEU A 72 0.51 -15.89 1.83
N ASN A 73 -0.35 -14.94 2.22
CA ASN A 73 -1.43 -14.43 1.38
C ASN A 73 -0.92 -13.71 0.13
N ASP A 74 0.16 -12.93 0.28
CA ASP A 74 0.81 -12.25 -0.84
C ASP A 74 1.45 -13.24 -1.84
N ILE A 75 1.94 -14.39 -1.36
CA ILE A 75 2.51 -15.44 -2.20
C ILE A 75 1.41 -16.30 -2.86
N ASP A 76 0.44 -16.75 -2.06
CA ASP A 76 -0.65 -17.64 -2.48
C ASP A 76 -1.87 -17.50 -1.55
N GLU A 77 -2.88 -16.74 -2.01
CA GLU A 77 -4.13 -16.51 -1.28
C GLU A 77 -4.90 -17.81 -0.96
N THR A 78 -4.78 -18.84 -1.81
CA THR A 78 -5.50 -20.12 -1.60
C THR A 78 -4.91 -20.87 -0.41
N GLU A 79 -3.58 -20.96 -0.37
CA GLU A 79 -2.88 -21.56 0.76
C GLU A 79 -3.06 -20.76 2.05
N ALA A 80 -3.04 -19.42 1.98
CA ALA A 80 -3.30 -18.56 3.14
C ALA A 80 -4.70 -18.77 3.71
N ASN A 81 -5.71 -18.85 2.84
CA ASN A 81 -7.08 -19.16 3.25
C ASN A 81 -7.16 -20.53 3.92
N HIS A 82 -6.57 -21.57 3.31
CA HIS A 82 -6.55 -22.91 3.87
C HIS A 82 -5.92 -22.95 5.27
N VAL A 83 -4.72 -22.37 5.44
CA VAL A 83 -4.02 -22.29 6.73
C VAL A 83 -4.81 -21.47 7.75
N GLY A 84 -5.36 -20.33 7.34
CA GLY A 84 -6.15 -19.49 8.24
C GLY A 84 -7.41 -20.18 8.76
N GLN A 85 -8.08 -21.01 7.95
CA GLN A 85 -9.20 -21.83 8.43
C GLN A 85 -8.75 -22.91 9.41
N ILE A 86 -7.62 -23.57 9.14
CA ILE A 86 -7.02 -24.53 10.09
C ILE A 86 -6.78 -23.84 11.43
N LEU A 87 -6.11 -22.69 11.43
CA LEU A 87 -5.82 -21.93 12.65
C LEU A 87 -7.10 -21.54 13.40
N LYS A 88 -8.12 -21.01 12.71
CA LYS A 88 -9.41 -20.65 13.31
C LYS A 88 -10.09 -21.83 14.01
N ASN A 89 -9.97 -23.04 13.45
CA ASN A 89 -10.60 -24.25 13.97
C ASN A 89 -9.83 -24.89 15.13
N HIS A 90 -8.52 -24.66 15.25
CA HIS A 90 -7.66 -25.23 16.30
C HIS A 90 -7.68 -24.46 17.65
N GLY A 91 -8.69 -23.61 17.87
CA GLY A 91 -8.92 -23.01 19.20
C GLY A 91 -8.11 -21.76 19.53
N CYS A 92 -7.71 -20.96 18.52
CA CYS A 92 -7.07 -19.66 18.78
C CYS A 92 -8.05 -18.62 19.36
N SER A 93 -7.49 -17.61 20.05
CA SER A 93 -8.28 -16.56 20.72
C SER A 93 -9.15 -15.75 19.74
N GLN A 94 -10.22 -15.11 20.23
CA GLN A 94 -11.11 -14.32 19.37
C GLN A 94 -10.39 -13.18 18.65
N THR A 95 -9.43 -12.52 19.32
CA THR A 95 -8.60 -11.48 18.73
C THR A 95 -7.79 -11.99 17.53
N ILE A 96 -7.22 -13.19 17.66
CA ILE A 96 -6.48 -13.86 16.58
C ILE A 96 -7.43 -14.22 15.42
N LYS A 97 -8.61 -14.77 15.71
CA LYS A 97 -9.63 -15.07 14.68
C LYS A 97 -10.05 -13.83 13.89
N THR A 98 -10.24 -12.70 14.57
CA THR A 98 -10.55 -11.41 13.93
C THR A 98 -9.39 -10.96 13.05
N ARG A 99 -8.14 -11.10 13.52
CA ARG A 99 -6.96 -10.75 12.74
C ARG A 99 -6.81 -11.60 11.48
N ILE A 100 -6.96 -12.93 11.59
CA ILE A 100 -6.98 -13.86 10.45
C ILE A 100 -8.02 -13.41 9.43
N THR A 101 -9.25 -13.16 9.90
CA THR A 101 -10.35 -12.75 9.01
C THR A 101 -10.06 -11.42 8.33
N SER A 102 -9.41 -10.47 9.01
CA SER A 102 -9.00 -9.19 8.42
C SER A 102 -7.97 -9.38 7.31
N ILE A 103 -6.93 -10.20 7.54
CA ILE A 103 -5.87 -10.48 6.55
C ILE A 103 -6.46 -11.16 5.32
N LEU A 104 -7.25 -12.22 5.52
CA LEU A 104 -7.85 -13.00 4.43
C LEU A 104 -8.98 -12.28 3.69
N ARG A 105 -9.45 -11.13 4.18
CA ARG A 105 -10.44 -10.31 3.46
C ARG A 105 -9.83 -9.64 2.23
N PHE A 106 -8.52 -9.41 2.25
CA PHE A 106 -7.81 -8.94 1.05
C PHE A 106 -7.75 -10.09 0.04
N SER A 107 -8.15 -9.79 -1.19
CA SER A 107 -8.07 -10.71 -2.32
C SER A 107 -7.84 -9.88 -3.58
N ILE A 108 -6.95 -10.35 -4.45
CA ILE A 108 -6.72 -9.77 -5.77
C ILE A 108 -8.00 -9.76 -6.62
N THR A 109 -8.92 -10.71 -6.40
CA THR A 109 -10.19 -10.78 -7.13
C THR A 109 -11.15 -9.66 -6.76
N ASN A 110 -10.90 -8.94 -5.67
CA ASN A 110 -11.63 -7.73 -5.30
C ASN A 110 -11.21 -6.49 -6.11
N TYR A 111 -10.29 -6.65 -7.08
CA TYR A 111 -9.74 -5.56 -7.87
C TYR A 111 -9.84 -5.83 -9.37
N SER A 112 -10.18 -4.78 -10.11
CA SER A 112 -9.94 -4.68 -11.55
C SER A 112 -8.48 -4.31 -11.78
N ILE A 113 -7.80 -5.02 -12.67
CA ILE A 113 -6.38 -4.81 -12.96
C ILE A 113 -6.23 -4.07 -14.28
N TYR A 114 -5.51 -2.94 -14.25
CA TYR A 114 -5.13 -2.17 -15.42
C TYR A 114 -3.60 -2.04 -15.48
N SER A 115 -3.07 -1.61 -16.63
CA SER A 115 -1.66 -1.26 -16.76
C SER A 115 -1.52 0.13 -17.37
N VAL A 116 -0.64 0.95 -16.79
CA VAL A 116 -0.27 2.29 -17.28
C VAL A 116 1.24 2.42 -17.15
N ASN A 117 1.94 2.59 -18.28
CA ASN A 117 3.41 2.72 -18.33
C ASN A 117 4.15 1.61 -17.56
N GLY A 118 3.70 0.36 -17.69
CA GLY A 118 4.31 -0.80 -17.00
C GLY A 118 3.87 -0.97 -15.53
N ILE A 119 3.24 0.03 -14.91
CA ILE A 119 2.72 -0.04 -13.54
C ILE A 119 1.38 -0.76 -13.54
N LYS A 120 1.17 -1.69 -12.60
CA LYS A 120 -0.13 -2.33 -12.37
C LYS A 120 -1.02 -1.41 -11.52
N ILE A 121 -2.18 -1.04 -12.05
CA ILE A 121 -3.18 -0.27 -11.30
C ILE A 121 -4.27 -1.25 -10.84
N LEU A 122 -4.43 -1.41 -9.53
CA LEU A 122 -5.42 -2.28 -8.92
C LEU A 122 -6.56 -1.43 -8.37
N MET A 123 -7.69 -1.42 -9.06
CA MET A 123 -8.85 -0.61 -8.69
C MET A 123 -9.90 -1.47 -8.01
N GLN A 124 -10.29 -1.10 -6.80
CA GLN A 124 -11.25 -1.88 -6.03
C GLN A 124 -12.60 -1.98 -6.77
N ASN A 125 -13.17 -3.18 -6.82
CA ASN A 125 -14.38 -3.50 -7.58
C ASN A 125 -15.62 -2.74 -7.10
N SER A 126 -15.65 -2.31 -5.83
CA SER A 126 -16.74 -1.51 -5.27
C SER A 126 -16.78 -0.07 -5.76
N LEU A 127 -15.71 0.44 -6.38
CA LEU A 127 -15.66 1.80 -6.91
C LEU A 127 -16.59 1.96 -8.12
N LYS A 128 -17.44 2.98 -8.07
CA LYS A 128 -18.30 3.35 -9.20
C LYS A 128 -17.50 4.07 -10.27
N ASN A 129 -17.96 4.01 -11.52
CA ASN A 129 -17.38 4.77 -12.64
C ASN A 129 -15.88 4.50 -12.89
N GLN A 130 -15.39 3.27 -12.67
CA GLN A 130 -13.98 2.88 -12.82
C GLN A 130 -13.31 3.39 -14.11
N LYS A 131 -14.03 3.39 -15.24
CA LYS A 131 -13.54 3.92 -16.52
C LYS A 131 -13.14 5.39 -16.43
N SER A 132 -13.96 6.22 -15.78
CA SER A 132 -13.68 7.65 -15.57
C SER A 132 -12.50 7.85 -14.62
N ILE A 133 -12.45 7.06 -13.54
CA ILE A 133 -11.33 7.06 -12.59
C ILE A 133 -10.02 6.73 -13.31
N MET A 134 -10.00 5.65 -14.09
CA MET A 134 -8.82 5.23 -14.84
C MET A 134 -8.38 6.27 -15.90
N GLN A 135 -9.31 6.97 -16.54
CA GLN A 135 -8.96 8.07 -17.45
C GLN A 135 -8.24 9.20 -16.71
N LYS A 136 -8.69 9.56 -15.50
CA LYS A 136 -8.03 10.57 -14.67
C LYS A 136 -6.65 10.09 -14.22
N VAL A 137 -6.54 8.88 -13.68
CA VAL A 137 -5.27 8.30 -13.23
C VAL A 137 -4.26 8.25 -14.37
N ARG A 138 -4.66 7.76 -15.55
CA ARG A 138 -3.79 7.75 -16.74
C ARG A 138 -3.33 9.15 -17.11
N LYS A 139 -4.24 10.13 -17.11
CA LYS A 139 -3.90 11.53 -17.39
C LYS A 139 -2.92 12.06 -16.35
N TRP A 140 -3.13 11.81 -15.07
CA TRP A 140 -2.23 12.25 -14.00
C TRP A 140 -0.84 11.68 -14.15
N LEU A 141 -0.74 10.36 -14.32
CA LEU A 141 0.54 9.68 -14.52
C LEU A 141 1.27 10.16 -15.79
N SER A 142 0.55 10.61 -16.82
CA SER A 142 1.17 11.15 -18.05
C SER A 142 1.91 12.49 -17.86
N HIS A 143 1.71 13.19 -16.75
CA HIS A 143 2.44 14.41 -16.42
C HIS A 143 3.74 14.15 -15.62
N ILE A 144 4.00 12.88 -15.29
CA ILE A 144 5.13 12.46 -14.47
C ILE A 144 6.22 11.91 -15.39
N GLU A 145 7.46 12.34 -15.19
CA GLU A 145 8.60 11.80 -15.92
C GLU A 145 8.83 10.33 -15.55
N GLU A 146 9.19 9.50 -16.53
CA GLU A 146 9.32 8.04 -16.37
C GLU A 146 10.28 7.65 -15.23
N LYS A 147 11.37 8.39 -15.04
CA LYS A 147 12.35 8.16 -13.95
C LYS A 147 11.73 8.24 -12.54
N HIS A 148 10.62 8.97 -12.37
CA HIS A 148 9.92 9.10 -11.10
C HIS A 148 8.89 7.98 -10.88
N LEU A 149 8.61 7.20 -11.93
CA LEU A 149 7.70 6.05 -11.93
C LEU A 149 8.46 4.72 -11.90
N GLU A 150 9.76 4.74 -12.25
CA GLU A 150 10.62 3.57 -12.31
C GLU A 150 10.73 2.87 -10.96
N GLY A 151 10.31 1.60 -10.92
CA GLY A 151 10.36 0.78 -9.71
C GLY A 151 9.03 0.71 -8.95
N ILE A 152 8.05 1.57 -9.25
CA ILE A 152 6.68 1.41 -8.72
C ILE A 152 6.08 0.13 -9.30
N GLU A 153 5.80 -0.85 -8.43
CA GLU A 153 5.22 -2.12 -8.88
C GLU A 153 3.70 -2.00 -9.07
N ARG A 154 3.02 -1.37 -8.10
CA ARG A 154 1.56 -1.32 -8.04
C ARG A 154 1.05 0.01 -7.49
N ILE A 155 -0.09 0.44 -8.03
CA ILE A 155 -0.90 1.51 -7.44
C ILE A 155 -2.29 0.94 -7.13
N TYR A 156 -2.68 0.94 -5.86
CA TYR A 156 -4.00 0.58 -5.39
C TYR A 156 -4.89 1.82 -5.36
N ILE A 157 -6.09 1.67 -5.90
CA ILE A 157 -7.15 2.68 -5.82
C ILE A 157 -8.31 2.05 -5.06
N THR A 158 -8.55 2.52 -3.84
CA THR A 158 -9.52 1.95 -2.91
C THR A 158 -10.64 2.94 -2.60
N SER A 159 -11.77 2.46 -2.10
CA SER A 159 -12.77 3.34 -1.50
C SER A 159 -12.24 3.98 -0.21
N GLU A 160 -12.76 5.15 0.16
CA GLU A 160 -12.49 5.81 1.44
C GLU A 160 -12.73 4.84 2.62
N SER A 161 -11.77 4.76 3.55
CA SER A 161 -11.79 3.77 4.64
C SER A 161 -12.06 4.37 6.04
N ASN A 162 -12.59 5.59 6.12
CA ASN A 162 -12.80 6.36 7.37
C ASN A 162 -11.52 6.57 8.21
N ASN A 163 -10.35 6.47 7.58
CA ASN A 163 -9.06 6.72 8.22
C ASN A 163 -8.56 8.13 7.89
N ASP A 164 -7.71 8.70 8.74
CA ASP A 164 -7.13 10.04 8.54
C ASP A 164 -6.17 10.11 7.34
N TYR A 165 -5.72 8.95 6.84
CA TYR A 165 -4.77 8.83 5.73
C TYR A 165 -5.50 8.47 4.43
N ARG A 166 -5.40 9.35 3.44
CA ARG A 166 -6.01 9.17 2.10
C ARG A 166 -5.07 8.56 1.07
N GLY A 167 -3.82 8.33 1.46
CA GLY A 167 -2.78 7.74 0.63
C GLY A 167 -1.68 7.14 1.48
N THR A 168 -0.92 6.21 0.90
CA THR A 168 0.25 5.63 1.55
C THR A 168 1.21 5.05 0.52
N TYR A 169 2.48 5.43 0.60
CA TYR A 169 3.59 4.74 -0.05
C TYR A 169 4.20 3.69 0.88
N GLN A 170 4.43 2.49 0.34
CA GLN A 170 5.08 1.39 1.04
C GLN A 170 6.45 1.12 0.37
N PRO A 171 7.56 1.68 0.89
CA PRO A 171 8.87 1.60 0.26
C PRO A 171 9.36 0.18 -0.04
N VAL A 172 9.06 -0.74 0.89
CA VAL A 172 9.47 -2.15 0.80
C VAL A 172 8.92 -2.84 -0.44
N TYR A 173 7.69 -2.50 -0.81
CA TYR A 173 6.97 -3.13 -1.91
C TYR A 173 6.93 -2.26 -3.16
N ASN A 174 7.43 -1.02 -3.07
CA ASN A 174 7.24 0.02 -4.06
C ASN A 174 5.77 0.14 -4.51
N ASN A 175 4.85 0.02 -3.55
CA ASN A 175 3.41 0.11 -3.79
C ASN A 175 2.89 1.45 -3.27
N ILE A 176 1.92 2.01 -3.97
CA ILE A 176 1.20 3.21 -3.56
C ILE A 176 -0.27 2.85 -3.40
N THR A 177 -0.90 3.30 -2.33
CA THR A 177 -2.36 3.24 -2.15
C THR A 177 -2.91 4.65 -2.16
N VAL A 178 -4.02 4.86 -2.87
CA VAL A 178 -4.75 6.12 -2.90
C VAL A 178 -6.23 5.83 -2.70
N GLU A 179 -6.85 6.54 -1.75
CA GLU A 179 -8.29 6.48 -1.54
C GLU A 179 -9.02 7.36 -2.56
N TRP A 180 -10.12 6.84 -3.07
CA TRP A 180 -11.01 7.51 -4.00
C TRP A 180 -12.34 7.81 -3.32
N ASP A 181 -12.49 9.06 -2.86
CA ASP A 181 -13.67 9.54 -2.13
C ASP A 181 -14.58 10.46 -2.98
N ASN A 182 -14.53 10.31 -4.31
CA ASN A 182 -15.33 11.14 -5.22
C ASN A 182 -16.41 10.33 -5.95
N ASP A 183 -17.51 10.10 -5.24
CA ASP A 183 -18.75 9.51 -5.75
C ASP A 183 -19.73 10.57 -6.32
N LEU A 184 -19.36 11.86 -6.26
CA LEU A 184 -20.23 12.97 -6.64
C LEU A 184 -20.31 13.13 -8.17
N SER A 185 -21.49 13.56 -8.66
CA SER A 185 -21.71 13.78 -10.09
C SER A 185 -20.75 14.84 -10.66
N PHE A 186 -20.42 14.72 -11.95
CA PHE A 186 -19.57 15.65 -12.70
C PHE A 186 -19.99 17.13 -12.58
N PHE A 187 -21.28 17.40 -12.31
CA PHE A 187 -21.83 18.74 -12.19
C PHE A 187 -21.64 19.38 -10.80
N ASN A 188 -21.10 18.64 -9.82
CA ASN A 188 -20.84 19.18 -8.50
C ASN A 188 -19.47 19.90 -8.48
N PRO A 189 -19.40 21.22 -8.23
CA PRO A 189 -18.13 21.94 -8.16
C PRO A 189 -17.21 21.42 -7.04
N PHE A 190 -17.75 20.86 -5.96
CA PHE A 190 -16.97 20.20 -4.91
C PHE A 190 -16.24 18.95 -5.41
N SER A 191 -16.79 18.25 -6.42
CA SER A 191 -16.15 17.08 -7.02
C SER A 191 -14.79 17.41 -7.66
N PHE A 192 -14.63 18.63 -8.18
CA PHE A 192 -13.37 19.10 -8.72
C PHE A 192 -12.32 19.22 -7.62
N PHE A 193 -12.65 19.86 -6.50
CA PHE A 193 -11.72 20.02 -5.38
C PHE A 193 -11.34 18.68 -4.73
N LEU A 194 -12.30 17.76 -4.57
CA LEU A 194 -12.01 16.41 -4.08
C LEU A 194 -11.07 15.67 -5.04
N THR A 195 -11.36 15.72 -6.35
CA THR A 195 -10.50 15.13 -7.38
C THR A 195 -9.08 15.70 -7.34
N MET A 196 -8.94 17.02 -7.17
CA MET A 196 -7.65 17.68 -7.05
C MET A 196 -6.88 17.25 -5.79
N ARG A 197 -7.60 17.00 -4.68
CA ARG A 197 -6.98 16.50 -3.46
C ARG A 197 -6.48 15.06 -3.65
N ILE A 198 -7.27 14.19 -4.29
CA ILE A 198 -6.85 12.82 -4.64
C ILE A 198 -5.62 12.85 -5.57
N GLU A 199 -5.62 13.73 -6.58
CA GLU A 199 -4.48 13.92 -7.47
C GLU A 199 -3.22 14.36 -6.70
N HIS A 200 -3.37 15.33 -5.80
CA HIS A 200 -2.27 15.79 -4.95
C HIS A 200 -1.73 14.64 -4.09
N THR A 201 -2.60 13.86 -3.45
CA THR A 201 -2.21 12.70 -2.66
C THR A 201 -1.43 11.69 -3.50
N LEU A 202 -1.90 11.33 -4.70
CA LEU A 202 -1.17 10.45 -5.59
C LEU A 202 0.24 10.99 -5.91
N TYR A 203 0.35 12.26 -6.29
CA TYR A 203 1.65 12.85 -6.59
C TYR A 203 2.57 12.93 -5.36
N HIS A 204 2.00 13.14 -4.17
CA HIS A 204 2.74 13.16 -2.91
C HIS A 204 3.36 11.79 -2.61
N GLU A 205 2.58 10.70 -2.72
CA GLU A 205 3.10 9.34 -2.55
C GLU A 205 4.14 8.96 -3.62
N ILE A 206 3.96 9.40 -4.87
CA ILE A 206 4.99 9.26 -5.93
C ILE A 206 6.24 10.07 -5.58
N GLY A 207 6.09 11.22 -4.93
CA GLY A 207 7.21 12.01 -4.39
C GLY A 207 8.03 11.22 -3.38
N HIS A 208 7.37 10.57 -2.41
CA HIS A 208 8.06 9.67 -1.47
C HIS A 208 8.81 8.54 -2.18
N HIS A 209 8.20 7.94 -3.20
CA HIS A 209 8.86 6.92 -4.01
C HIS A 209 10.09 7.47 -4.73
N SER A 210 9.91 8.54 -5.52
CA SER A 210 10.96 9.11 -6.35
C SER A 210 12.17 9.58 -5.54
N LEU A 211 11.94 10.07 -4.32
CA LEU A 211 12.99 10.56 -3.44
C LEU A 211 13.51 9.48 -2.49
N ARG A 212 13.02 8.24 -2.62
CA ARG A 212 13.39 7.08 -1.79
C ARG A 212 13.24 7.36 -0.29
N HIS A 213 12.14 8.03 0.06
CA HIS A 213 11.82 8.31 1.45
C HIS A 213 11.52 7.01 2.20
N ASN A 214 11.94 6.98 3.47
CA ASN A 214 11.59 5.90 4.37
C ASN A 214 10.18 6.15 4.91
N ALA A 215 9.50 5.10 5.33
CA ALA A 215 8.18 5.27 5.93
C ALA A 215 8.30 5.84 7.34
N GLY A 216 7.50 6.87 7.65
CA GLY A 216 7.49 7.58 8.93
C GLY A 216 6.99 9.01 8.73
N GLN A 217 6.98 9.82 9.78
CA GLN A 217 6.54 11.22 9.75
C GLN A 217 7.73 12.18 9.87
N ASN A 218 8.74 12.01 9.01
CA ASN A 218 9.87 12.93 8.98
C ASN A 218 9.45 14.23 8.26
N GLU A 219 9.43 15.34 9.00
CA GLU A 219 8.94 16.63 8.47
C GLU A 219 9.66 17.10 7.20
N ILE A 220 10.96 16.82 7.06
CA ILE A 220 11.73 17.18 5.86
C ILE A 220 11.23 16.37 4.66
N GLN A 221 11.08 15.05 4.83
CA GLN A 221 10.58 14.15 3.78
C GLN A 221 9.15 14.51 3.36
N GLU A 222 8.28 14.82 4.32
CA GLU A 222 6.92 15.30 4.07
C GLU A 222 6.90 16.60 3.27
N ASN A 223 7.78 17.55 3.60
CA ASN A 223 7.89 18.82 2.89
C ASN A 223 8.40 18.63 1.46
N GLU A 224 9.39 17.77 1.24
CA GLU A 224 9.92 17.44 -0.07
C GLU A 224 8.86 16.75 -0.96
N ALA A 225 8.13 15.76 -0.43
CA ALA A 225 7.03 15.09 -1.14
C ALA A 225 5.89 16.07 -1.47
N ASN A 226 5.56 16.97 -0.54
CA ASN A 226 4.58 18.05 -0.78
C ASN A 226 5.04 19.03 -1.86
N GLN A 227 6.33 19.38 -1.90
CA GLN A 227 6.87 20.25 -2.94
C GLN A 227 6.81 19.56 -4.31
N PHE A 228 7.16 18.27 -4.37
CA PHE A 228 7.05 17.45 -5.55
C PHE A 228 5.60 17.44 -6.08
N ALA A 229 4.63 17.17 -5.21
CA ALA A 229 3.21 17.16 -5.56
C ALA A 229 2.72 18.52 -6.07
N LYS A 230 3.06 19.62 -5.38
CA LYS A 230 2.70 20.99 -5.80
C LYS A 230 3.24 21.34 -7.19
N ASN A 231 4.47 20.92 -7.48
CA ASN A 231 5.08 21.14 -8.80
C ASN A 231 4.30 20.41 -9.90
N LEU A 232 3.91 19.14 -9.67
CA LEU A 232 3.13 18.36 -10.63
C LEU A 232 1.70 18.86 -10.79
N ILE A 233 1.05 19.30 -9.71
CA ILE A 233 -0.27 19.97 -9.78
C ILE A 233 -0.18 21.24 -10.65
N GLY A 234 0.87 22.04 -10.48
CA GLY A 234 1.09 23.24 -11.28
C GLY A 234 1.29 22.95 -12.77
N LYS A 235 2.00 21.86 -13.10
CA LYS A 235 2.16 21.39 -14.49
C LYS A 235 0.85 20.86 -15.07
N SER A 236 0.06 20.14 -14.27
CA SER A 236 -1.18 19.49 -14.71
C SER A 236 -2.35 20.47 -14.87
N HIS A 237 -2.34 21.59 -14.14
CA HIS A 237 -3.42 22.59 -14.09
C HIS A 237 -2.92 24.03 -14.25
N PRO A 238 -2.30 24.38 -15.40
CA PRO A 238 -1.61 25.66 -15.57
C PRO A 238 -2.52 26.89 -15.46
N ILE A 239 -3.80 26.77 -15.86
CA ILE A 239 -4.79 27.87 -15.74
C ILE A 239 -5.07 28.18 -14.26
N MET A 240 -5.29 27.15 -13.44
CA MET A 240 -5.53 27.31 -12.00
C MET A 240 -4.33 27.97 -11.31
N THR A 241 -3.11 27.57 -11.68
CA THR A 241 -1.88 28.21 -11.17
C THR A 241 -1.81 29.69 -11.50
N LYS A 242 -2.22 30.10 -12.71
CA LYS A 242 -2.28 31.53 -13.10
C LYS A 242 -3.29 32.30 -12.25
N ILE A 243 -4.48 31.73 -12.01
CA ILE A 243 -5.53 32.35 -11.19
C ILE A 243 -5.04 32.54 -9.74
N VAL A 244 -4.44 31.51 -9.13
CA VAL A 244 -3.91 31.60 -7.76
C VAL A 244 -2.82 32.67 -7.63
N LYS A 245 -1.93 32.79 -8.63
CA LYS A 245 -0.91 33.86 -8.67
C LYS A 245 -1.56 35.25 -8.70
N LEU A 246 -2.53 35.45 -9.60
CA LEU A 246 -3.23 36.73 -9.72
C LEU A 246 -3.94 37.11 -8.40
N ILE A 247 -4.62 36.17 -7.75
CA ILE A 247 -5.26 36.40 -6.44
C ILE A 247 -4.23 36.80 -5.39
N LYS A 248 -3.10 36.08 -5.29
CA LYS A 248 -2.02 36.41 -4.35
C LYS A 248 -1.45 37.80 -4.59
N ASP A 249 -1.26 38.19 -5.85
CA ASP A 249 -0.74 39.50 -6.22
C ASP A 249 -1.71 40.63 -5.84
N VAL A 250 -3.02 40.40 -5.94
CA VAL A 250 -4.05 41.35 -5.49
C VAL A 250 -4.01 41.51 -3.96
N PHE A 251 -3.97 40.40 -3.21
CA PHE A 251 -3.92 40.46 -1.75
C PHE A 251 -2.62 41.01 -1.18
N ARG A 252 -1.50 40.94 -1.92
CA ARG A 252 -0.22 41.53 -1.49
C ARG A 252 -0.14 43.04 -1.72
N ARG A 253 -1.04 43.59 -2.52
CA ARG A 253 -1.11 45.03 -2.86
C ARG A 253 -2.10 45.81 -2.01
N ASN A 254 -2.97 45.11 -1.27
CA ASN A 254 -3.87 45.68 -0.27
C ASN A 254 -3.28 45.48 1.13
#